data_AF-A0A401XLB3-F1
#
_entry.id   AF-A0A401XLB3-F1
#
_cell.length_a   1.000
_cell.length_b   1.000
_cell.length_c   1.000
_cell.angle_alpha   90.00
_cell.angle_beta   90.00
_cell.angle_gamma   90.00
#
_symmetry.space_group_name_H-M   'P 1'
#
loop_
_entity.id
_entity.type
_entity.pdbx_description
1 polymer ?
#
loop_
_entity_poly.entity_id
_entity_poly.type
_entity_poly.pdbx_seq_one_letter_code
_entity_poly.pdbx_strand_id
1 'polypeptide(L)'
;MNLKKFFYLLSFSLYFFSIKVQSQTYENGKWIDDNLTFKIVYENIKKSGELHLCIANKSNDLCIGNLMVPFEVFIYDKKDSLIWSSIWTGNNMQLKFKRKLPFAYKVNVKAKAPYVINKLTTTKIYQKQPLELIYIIQ
;
A
#
# COMPACT_ATOMS: atom_id res chain seq x y z
N MET A 1 9.60 32.14 48.52
CA MET A 1 9.35 31.30 47.33
C MET A 1 8.93 32.23 46.19
N ASN A 2 9.73 32.31 45.12
CA ASN A 2 9.78 33.47 44.23
C ASN A 2 8.89 33.27 43.00
N LEU A 3 7.87 34.13 42.81
CA LEU A 3 6.83 34.06 41.76
C LEU A 3 7.40 33.97 40.33
N LYS A 4 8.65 34.43 40.14
CA LYS A 4 9.36 34.43 38.86
C LYS A 4 9.83 33.03 38.39
N LYS A 5 9.92 32.03 39.27
CA LYS A 5 10.33 30.67 38.89
C LYS A 5 9.17 29.80 38.36
N PHE A 6 7.92 30.20 38.61
CA PHE A 6 6.75 29.47 38.12
C PHE A 6 6.50 29.73 36.62
N PHE A 7 6.94 30.88 36.11
CA PHE A 7 6.79 31.24 34.69
C PHE A 7 7.78 30.53 33.75
N TYR A 8 8.92 30.07 34.24
CA TYR A 8 9.88 29.34 33.40
C TYR A 8 9.49 27.87 33.17
N LEU A 9 8.73 27.26 34.09
CA LEU A 9 8.24 25.88 33.94
C LEU A 9 7.06 25.75 32.98
N LEU A 10 6.36 26.84 32.67
CA LEU A 10 5.27 26.86 31.68
C LEU A 10 5.74 27.10 30.23
N SER A 11 7.02 27.41 30.03
CA SER A 11 7.58 27.66 28.69
C SER A 11 8.10 26.40 27.97
N PHE A 12 8.03 25.22 28.62
CA PHE A 12 8.68 24.00 28.14
C PHE A 12 7.73 22.98 27.47
N SER A 13 6.43 23.25 27.32
CA SER A 13 5.44 22.23 26.92
C SER A 13 4.63 22.53 25.65
N LEU A 14 5.22 23.16 24.65
CA LEU A 14 4.53 23.39 23.36
C LEU A 14 5.44 23.11 22.14
N TYR A 15 6.25 22.06 22.21
CA TYR A 15 6.67 21.38 20.98
C TYR A 15 5.55 20.43 20.55
N PHE A 16 4.49 21.01 19.97
CA PHE A 16 3.52 20.26 19.18
C PHE A 16 4.29 19.58 18.05
N PHE A 17 4.61 18.30 18.23
CA PHE A 17 4.88 17.39 17.12
C PHE A 17 3.66 17.46 16.21
N SER A 18 3.77 18.25 15.14
CA SER A 18 2.78 18.29 14.08
C SER A 18 2.84 16.94 13.37
N ILE A 19 2.01 16.00 13.83
CA ILE A 19 1.79 14.73 13.13
C ILE A 19 1.20 15.12 11.78
N LYS A 20 2.03 15.13 10.73
CA LYS A 20 1.56 15.36 9.36
C LYS A 20 0.71 14.17 8.95
N VAL A 21 -0.58 14.25 9.20
CA VAL A 21 -1.57 13.38 8.56
C VAL A 21 -1.55 13.75 7.08
N GLN A 22 -0.82 12.98 6.28
CA GLN A 22 -0.75 13.19 4.85
C GLN A 22 -2.05 12.66 4.23
N SER A 23 -3.00 13.58 4.07
CA SER A 23 -4.26 13.38 3.35
C SER A 23 -4.07 13.65 1.86
N GLN A 24 -5.05 13.26 1.06
CA GLN A 24 -5.09 13.57 -0.37
C GLN A 24 -5.02 15.09 -0.57
N THR A 25 -4.14 15.53 -1.46
CA THR A 25 -3.97 16.93 -1.82
C THR A 25 -4.40 17.15 -3.26
N TYR A 26 -4.95 18.31 -3.57
CA TYR A 26 -5.28 18.69 -4.95
C TYR A 26 -4.29 19.73 -5.42
N GLU A 27 -3.40 19.33 -6.33
CA GLU A 27 -2.29 20.16 -6.82
C GLU A 27 -2.22 20.05 -8.34
N ASN A 28 -2.06 21.18 -9.03
CA ASN A 28 -1.91 21.23 -10.48
C ASN A 28 -2.99 20.44 -11.25
N GLY A 29 -4.24 20.50 -10.78
CA GLY A 29 -5.37 19.81 -11.40
C GLY A 29 -5.48 18.32 -11.09
N LYS A 30 -4.64 17.77 -10.20
CA LYS A 30 -4.57 16.34 -9.88
C LYS A 30 -4.74 16.10 -8.39
N TRP A 31 -5.45 15.04 -8.04
CA TRP A 31 -5.42 14.48 -6.69
C TRP A 31 -4.12 13.70 -6.48
N ILE A 32 -3.42 13.93 -5.38
CA ILE A 32 -2.13 13.31 -5.05
C ILE A 32 -2.22 12.69 -3.65
N ASP A 33 -1.78 11.43 -3.53
CA ASP A 33 -1.68 10.72 -2.25
C ASP A 33 -0.55 9.69 -2.26
N ASP A 34 0.63 10.08 -1.79
CA ASP A 34 1.79 9.19 -1.65
C ASP A 34 1.71 8.26 -0.42
N ASN A 35 0.65 8.36 0.38
CA ASN A 35 0.44 7.57 1.59
C ASN A 35 -0.22 6.21 1.29
N LEU A 36 -0.36 5.83 0.03
CA LEU A 36 -0.97 4.58 -0.38
C LEU A 36 0.07 3.48 -0.62
N THR A 37 -0.30 2.23 -0.30
CA THR A 37 0.53 1.04 -0.53
C THR A 37 -0.33 -0.17 -0.89
N PHE A 38 0.23 -1.18 -1.55
CA PHE A 38 -0.35 -2.52 -1.50
C PHE A 38 -0.11 -3.14 -0.12
N LYS A 39 -1.07 -3.94 0.34
CA LYS A 39 -0.99 -4.75 1.55
C LYS A 39 -1.49 -6.16 1.25
N ILE A 40 -0.82 -7.17 1.80
CA ILE A 40 -1.33 -8.55 1.81
C ILE A 40 -2.34 -8.69 2.95
N VAL A 41 -3.53 -9.17 2.59
CA VAL A 41 -4.61 -9.50 3.54
C VAL A 41 -4.63 -10.99 3.84
N TYR A 42 -4.32 -11.81 2.84
CA TYR A 42 -4.25 -13.26 2.96
C TYR A 42 -3.27 -13.83 1.94
N GLU A 43 -2.54 -14.88 2.31
CA GLU A 43 -1.57 -15.53 1.44
C GLU A 43 -1.62 -17.05 1.67
N ASN A 44 -1.80 -17.81 0.59
CA ASN A 44 -1.72 -19.26 0.60
C ASN A 44 -1.32 -19.79 -0.80
N ILE A 45 -0.33 -19.15 -1.40
CA ILE A 45 0.15 -19.37 -2.76
C ILE A 45 0.68 -20.79 -2.93
N LYS A 46 1.40 -21.31 -1.92
CA LYS A 46 2.03 -22.64 -1.97
C LYS A 46 1.02 -23.78 -1.96
N LYS A 47 -0.09 -23.66 -1.20
CA LYS A 47 -1.04 -24.76 -1.00
C LYS A 47 -2.29 -24.62 -1.86
N SER A 48 -2.89 -23.44 -1.90
CA SER A 48 -4.15 -23.19 -2.64
C SER A 48 -3.99 -22.25 -3.84
N GLY A 49 -2.85 -21.56 -3.99
CA GLY A 49 -2.66 -20.59 -5.07
C GLY A 49 -3.45 -19.29 -4.85
N GLU A 50 -3.66 -18.90 -3.60
CA GLU A 50 -4.42 -17.70 -3.23
C GLU A 50 -3.52 -16.57 -2.74
N LEU A 51 -3.84 -15.36 -3.15
CA LEU A 51 -3.22 -14.12 -2.69
C LEU A 51 -4.28 -13.04 -2.62
N HIS A 52 -4.58 -12.49 -1.45
CA HIS A 52 -5.52 -11.39 -1.31
C HIS A 52 -4.76 -10.12 -0.94
N LEU A 53 -5.06 -9.06 -1.66
CA LEU A 53 -4.43 -7.76 -1.54
C LEU A 53 -5.49 -6.70 -1.23
N CYS A 54 -5.04 -5.56 -0.71
CA CYS A 54 -5.80 -4.33 -0.72
C CYS A 54 -4.84 -3.15 -0.99
N ILE A 55 -5.41 -1.99 -1.36
CA ILE A 55 -4.71 -0.72 -1.25
C ILE A 55 -4.97 -0.21 0.17
N ALA A 56 -3.92 0.08 0.92
CA ALA A 56 -3.97 0.54 2.30
C ALA A 56 -3.34 1.92 2.45
N ASN A 57 -3.73 2.62 3.51
CA ASN A 57 -3.04 3.81 3.97
C ASN A 57 -1.82 3.38 4.80
N LYS A 58 -0.62 3.82 4.44
CA LYS A 58 0.64 3.47 5.11
C LYS A 58 0.67 3.93 6.57
N SER A 59 -0.01 5.02 6.91
CA SER A 59 0.05 5.62 8.25
C SER A 59 -0.73 4.86 9.31
N ASN A 60 -1.80 4.17 8.92
CA ASN A 60 -2.67 3.44 9.86
C ASN A 60 -2.95 1.99 9.46
N ASP A 61 -2.35 1.52 8.36
CA ASP A 61 -2.43 0.15 7.87
C ASP A 61 -3.86 -0.35 7.55
N LEU A 62 -4.80 0.58 7.36
CA LEU A 62 -6.19 0.28 7.02
C LEU A 62 -6.40 0.14 5.52
N CYS A 63 -7.08 -0.93 5.11
CA CYS A 63 -7.50 -1.15 3.73
C CYS A 63 -8.58 -0.15 3.30
N ILE A 64 -8.43 0.41 2.10
CA ILE A 64 -9.37 1.34 1.49
C ILE A 64 -10.15 0.62 0.39
N GLY A 65 -11.39 0.22 0.70
CA GLY A 65 -12.17 -0.69 -0.14
C GLY A 65 -12.64 -0.13 -1.49
N ASN A 66 -12.63 1.19 -1.68
CA ASN A 66 -13.09 1.85 -2.90
C ASN A 66 -11.95 2.22 -3.87
N LEU A 67 -10.71 1.81 -3.62
CA LEU A 67 -9.58 2.04 -4.53
C LEU A 67 -9.28 0.80 -5.37
N MET A 68 -8.84 1.02 -6.60
CA MET A 68 -8.35 -0.01 -7.52
C MET A 68 -7.17 0.51 -8.35
N VAL A 69 -6.39 -0.40 -8.90
CA VAL A 69 -5.39 -0.10 -9.93
C VAL A 69 -5.09 -1.38 -10.70
N PRO A 70 -4.91 -1.36 -12.03
CA PRO A 70 -4.37 -2.52 -12.73
C PRO A 70 -2.95 -2.81 -12.26
N PHE A 71 -2.62 -4.08 -12.02
CA PHE A 71 -1.32 -4.48 -11.50
C PHE A 71 -0.85 -5.81 -12.09
N GLU A 72 0.44 -6.05 -11.95
CA GLU A 72 1.13 -7.27 -12.38
C GLU A 72 1.65 -7.98 -11.12
N VAL A 73 1.57 -9.30 -11.13
CA VAL A 73 2.08 -10.16 -10.07
C VAL A 73 3.14 -11.07 -10.65
N PHE A 74 4.31 -11.05 -10.05
CA PHE A 74 5.45 -11.90 -10.37
C PHE A 74 5.79 -12.74 -9.15
N ILE A 75 5.92 -14.05 -9.32
CA ILE A 75 6.26 -14.98 -8.24
C ILE A 75 7.57 -15.67 -8.61
N TYR A 76 8.48 -15.66 -7.66
CA TYR A 76 9.83 -16.20 -7.78
C TYR A 76 10.04 -17.34 -6.79
N ASP A 77 10.91 -18.29 -7.15
CA ASP A 77 11.38 -19.32 -6.24
C ASP A 77 12.57 -18.83 -5.38
N LYS A 78 13.14 -19.73 -4.56
CA LYS A 78 14.28 -19.44 -3.68
C LYS A 78 15.58 -19.07 -4.42
N LYS A 79 15.67 -19.39 -5.72
CA LYS A 79 16.82 -19.08 -6.57
C LYS A 79 16.58 -17.81 -7.40
N ASP A 80 15.57 -17.02 -7.03
CA ASP A 80 15.11 -15.84 -7.76
C ASP A 80 14.67 -16.11 -9.21
N SER A 81 14.32 -17.36 -9.54
CA SER A 81 13.77 -17.69 -10.86
C SER A 81 12.29 -17.37 -10.92
N LEU A 82 11.85 -16.68 -11.97
CA LEU A 82 10.44 -16.37 -12.20
C LEU A 82 9.66 -17.66 -12.51
N ILE A 83 8.70 -18.03 -11.66
CA ILE A 83 7.88 -19.25 -11.80
C ILE A 83 6.43 -18.96 -12.19
N TRP A 84 6.00 -17.70 -12.07
CA TRP A 84 4.67 -17.25 -12.45
C TRP A 84 4.64 -15.74 -12.72
N SER A 85 3.86 -15.33 -13.73
CA SER A 85 3.51 -13.93 -13.97
C SER A 85 2.05 -13.82 -14.39
N SER A 86 1.34 -12.79 -13.93
CA SER A 86 -0.07 -12.54 -14.29
C SER A 86 -0.43 -11.07 -14.19
N ILE A 87 -1.40 -10.62 -14.98
CA ILE A 87 -1.92 -9.24 -14.98
C ILE A 87 -3.34 -9.26 -14.43
N TRP A 88 -3.68 -8.28 -13.59
CA TRP A 88 -4.97 -8.15 -12.93
C TRP A 88 -5.52 -6.74 -13.10
N THR A 89 -6.85 -6.62 -13.20
CA THR A 89 -7.53 -5.33 -13.41
C THR A 89 -7.58 -4.46 -12.15
N GLY A 90 -7.49 -5.08 -10.97
CA GLY A 90 -7.63 -4.40 -9.68
C GLY A 90 -9.07 -4.24 -9.18
N ASN A 91 -10.08 -4.63 -9.97
CA ASN A 91 -11.48 -4.59 -9.53
C ASN A 91 -11.75 -5.53 -8.35
N ASN A 92 -11.18 -6.73 -8.43
CA ASN A 92 -11.13 -7.71 -7.34
C ASN A 92 -9.66 -7.98 -7.02
N MET A 93 -9.28 -7.79 -5.75
CA MET A 93 -7.94 -8.02 -5.25
C MET A 93 -7.83 -9.32 -4.45
N GLN A 94 -8.82 -10.22 -4.55
CA GLN A 94 -8.74 -11.61 -4.12
C GLN A 94 -8.33 -12.47 -5.32
N LEU A 95 -7.06 -12.82 -5.41
CA LEU A 95 -6.49 -13.53 -6.55
C LEU A 95 -6.53 -15.03 -6.31
N LYS A 96 -6.90 -15.75 -7.36
CA LYS A 96 -6.74 -17.20 -7.48
C LYS A 96 -5.91 -17.53 -8.70
N PHE A 97 -4.71 -18.04 -8.51
CA PHE A 97 -3.86 -18.52 -9.60
C PHE A 97 -4.41 -19.82 -10.17
N LYS A 98 -4.10 -20.10 -11.45
CA LYS A 98 -4.57 -21.32 -12.13
C LYS A 98 -4.07 -22.61 -11.48
N ARG A 99 -3.00 -22.53 -10.69
CA ARG A 99 -2.39 -23.65 -9.97
C ARG A 99 -1.78 -23.16 -8.66
N LYS A 100 -1.64 -24.05 -7.69
CA LYS A 100 -0.77 -23.85 -6.54
C LYS A 100 0.69 -23.78 -6.97
N LEU A 101 1.50 -23.00 -6.27
CA LEU A 101 2.91 -22.77 -6.59
C LEU A 101 3.78 -23.20 -5.40
N PRO A 102 4.04 -24.51 -5.21
CA PRO A 102 4.66 -25.03 -3.99
C PRO A 102 6.10 -24.54 -3.77
N PHE A 103 6.78 -24.12 -4.83
CA PHE A 103 8.15 -23.58 -4.78
C PHE A 103 8.21 -22.06 -4.67
N ALA A 104 7.06 -21.38 -4.54
CA ALA A 104 7.01 -19.93 -4.40
C ALA A 104 7.73 -19.48 -3.13
N TYR A 105 8.56 -18.45 -3.27
CA TYR A 105 9.35 -17.88 -2.18
C TYR A 105 9.18 -16.37 -2.05
N LYS A 106 9.04 -15.66 -3.17
CA LYS A 106 8.90 -14.21 -3.19
C LYS A 106 7.80 -13.82 -4.18
N VAL A 107 6.97 -12.86 -3.80
CA VAL A 107 6.01 -12.22 -4.70
C VAL A 107 6.35 -10.74 -4.85
N ASN A 108 6.34 -10.24 -6.08
CA ASN A 108 6.38 -8.83 -6.42
C ASN A 108 5.04 -8.45 -7.06
N VAL A 109 4.36 -7.48 -6.47
CA VAL A 109 3.13 -6.87 -6.99
C VAL A 109 3.43 -5.45 -7.43
N LYS A 110 3.19 -5.12 -8.70
CA LYS A 110 3.49 -3.81 -9.28
C LYS A 110 2.29 -3.21 -9.99
N ALA A 111 1.90 -1.99 -9.60
CA ALA A 111 0.88 -1.24 -10.31
C ALA A 111 1.38 -0.84 -11.70
N LYS A 112 0.49 -0.88 -12.70
CA LYS A 112 0.80 -0.51 -14.08
C LYS A 112 0.85 0.99 -14.33
N ALA A 113 0.41 1.79 -13.36
CA ALA A 113 0.34 3.24 -13.47
C ALA A 113 0.67 3.91 -12.12
N PRO A 114 1.20 5.15 -12.16
CA PRO A 114 1.49 5.94 -10.96
C PRO A 114 0.23 6.64 -10.42
N TYR A 115 -0.90 5.93 -10.39
CA TYR A 115 -2.15 6.40 -9.79
C TYR A 115 -3.03 5.20 -9.42
N VAL A 116 -3.89 5.41 -8.42
CA VAL A 116 -5.04 4.54 -8.15
C VAL A 116 -6.32 5.22 -8.63
N ILE A 117 -7.38 4.44 -8.80
CA ILE A 117 -8.69 4.94 -9.23
C ILE A 117 -9.66 4.71 -8.09
N ASN A 118 -10.38 5.77 -7.71
CA ASN A 118 -11.56 5.62 -6.87
C ASN A 118 -12.70 5.02 -7.72
N LYS A 119 -13.16 3.83 -7.36
CA LYS A 119 -14.19 3.07 -8.08
C LYS A 119 -15.53 3.80 -8.16
N LEU A 120 -15.84 4.63 -7.17
CA LEU A 120 -17.13 5.33 -7.07
C LEU A 120 -17.16 6.58 -7.95
N THR A 121 -16.04 7.31 -8.02
CA THR A 121 -15.98 8.61 -8.70
C THR A 121 -15.18 8.58 -9.99
N THR A 122 -14.55 7.45 -10.33
CA THR A 122 -13.60 7.28 -11.44
C THR A 122 -12.38 8.21 -11.39
N THR A 123 -12.19 8.91 -10.26
CA THR A 123 -11.13 9.88 -10.07
C THR A 123 -9.78 9.17 -9.90
N LYS A 124 -8.77 9.67 -10.61
CA LYS A 124 -7.38 9.23 -10.44
C LYS A 124 -6.73 9.97 -9.28
N ILE A 125 -6.12 9.21 -8.37
CA ILE A 125 -5.32 9.71 -7.27
C ILE A 125 -3.88 9.31 -7.56
N TYR A 126 -3.08 10.30 -7.93
CA TYR A 126 -1.70 10.13 -8.39
C TYR A 126 -0.74 9.91 -7.23
N GLN A 127 0.34 9.22 -7.58
CA GLN A 127 1.46 8.93 -6.70
C GLN A 127 2.75 9.32 -7.43
N LYS A 128 3.80 9.62 -6.67
CA LYS A 128 5.13 9.86 -7.24
C LYS A 128 5.63 8.68 -8.08
N GLN A 129 5.32 7.46 -7.65
CA GLN A 129 5.69 6.24 -8.34
C GLN A 129 4.53 5.23 -8.31
N PRO A 130 4.47 4.27 -9.26
CA PRO A 130 3.53 3.16 -9.16
C PRO A 130 3.70 2.41 -7.83
N LEU A 131 2.60 1.93 -7.27
CA LEU A 131 2.66 1.03 -6.11
C LEU A 131 3.49 -0.19 -6.43
N GLU A 132 4.36 -0.56 -5.51
CA GLU A 132 5.13 -1.79 -5.58
C GLU A 132 5.19 -2.42 -4.19
N LEU A 133 5.05 -3.74 -4.13
CA LEU A 133 5.15 -4.53 -2.92
C LEU A 133 5.98 -5.77 -3.22
N ILE A 134 7.06 -5.95 -2.47
CA ILE A 134 7.86 -7.17 -2.44
C ILE A 134 7.57 -7.87 -1.11
N TYR A 135 7.19 -9.14 -1.18
CA TYR A 135 6.85 -9.94 -0.02
C TYR A 135 7.49 -11.34 -0.08
N ILE A 136 8.02 -11.79 1.07
CA ILE A 136 8.58 -13.13 1.24
C ILE A 136 7.47 -14.06 1.75
N ILE A 137 7.21 -15.11 1.00
CA ILE A 137 6.12 -16.07 1.21
C ILE A 137 6.47 -17.00 2.37
N GLN A 138 5.56 -17.11 3.33
CA GLN A 138 5.71 -17.93 4.53
C GLN A 138 5.49 -19.42 4.24
#